data_AF-A0AAX6MMN8-F1
#
_entry.id   AF-A0AAX6MMN8-F1
#
_cell.length_a   1.000
_cell.length_b   1.000
_cell.length_c   1.000
_cell.angle_alpha   90.00
_cell.angle_beta   90.00
_cell.angle_gamma   90.00
#
_symmetry.space_group_name_H-M   'P 1'
#
loop_
_entity.id
_entity.type
_entity.pdbx_description
1 polymer ?
#
loop_
_entity_poly.entity_id
_entity_poly.type
_entity_poly.pdbx_seq_one_letter_code
_entity_poly.pdbx_strand_id
1 'polypeptide(L)'
;MGLKQLSIWAIAALLAGVLGVEHGAGLEQPSPPGRGNRLFPRVPKDFGTFDVDCAGAEGACNNACWNIRCLNQGVADANKVVYIGPNNKAENDRNRFESGCQTADNSVCGSYPFSQAFYADQSKAGDMNCDEWPPAVAQQPPFAQKQKKNSLRCIPARENSSLGSKLKNFIHDQGGPYSSRPKGPMARDDFFRITFDVSKADKSKVPYCTIRPSSCTQDGYQFEMRKKANQNGKISAPYNHATDNAYSYQDGPWKDVLQCSVELTRDGDNTFGDMKLFNHLNDKDVSRSSSCSVQSATGDCEVKGLPNPLTISKTGGFGTKIGFHYPNPNFSWDSESTGDGKGPATNAGQPLRFCKVDSISKTQQKVECWFPCFETASGK
;
A
#
# COMPACT_ATOMS: atom_id res chain seq x y z
N MET A 1 -22.23 -55.38 5.26
CA MET A 1 -23.21 -54.81 4.33
C MET A 1 -22.57 -53.53 3.78
N GLY A 2 -22.29 -53.30 2.51
CA GLY A 2 -22.77 -53.87 1.24
C GLY A 2 -23.12 -52.67 0.32
N LEU A 3 -22.75 -52.56 -0.96
CA LEU A 3 -22.14 -53.49 -1.92
C LEU A 3 -20.89 -52.87 -2.61
N LYS A 4 -20.12 -53.69 -3.34
CA LYS A 4 -19.16 -53.25 -4.38
C LYS A 4 -19.48 -53.97 -5.70
N GLN A 5 -19.62 -53.22 -6.78
CA GLN A 5 -19.45 -53.64 -8.19
C GLN A 5 -19.13 -52.35 -8.98
N LEU A 6 -18.03 -52.18 -9.73
CA LEU A 6 -17.46 -52.96 -10.84
C LEU A 6 -18.34 -53.01 -12.10
N SER A 7 -17.89 -52.28 -13.12
CA SER A 7 -17.82 -52.76 -14.51
C SER A 7 -16.83 -51.90 -15.30
N ILE A 8 -15.85 -52.55 -15.95
CA ILE A 8 -14.99 -51.99 -17.01
C ILE A 8 -15.22 -52.89 -18.23
N TRP A 9 -15.45 -52.31 -19.41
CA TRP A 9 -15.24 -52.98 -20.70
C TRP A 9 -14.83 -51.95 -21.76
N ALA A 10 -14.16 -52.41 -22.82
CA ALA A 10 -13.48 -51.56 -23.79
C ALA A 10 -13.62 -52.08 -25.23
N ILE A 11 -13.51 -51.15 -26.18
CA ILE A 11 -12.98 -51.27 -27.56
C ILE A 11 -13.41 -52.50 -28.38
N ALA A 12 -14.17 -52.25 -29.45
CA ALA A 12 -13.99 -52.90 -30.75
C ALA A 12 -14.47 -51.97 -31.88
N ALA A 13 -13.86 -52.06 -33.06
CA ALA A 13 -14.25 -51.35 -34.28
C ALA A 13 -14.13 -52.30 -35.49
N LEU A 14 -14.93 -52.09 -36.54
CA LEU A 14 -14.83 -52.88 -37.78
C LEU A 14 -15.31 -52.10 -39.03
N LEU A 15 -14.59 -52.33 -40.12
CA LEU A 15 -14.85 -51.94 -41.52
C LEU A 15 -15.56 -53.11 -42.26
N ALA A 16 -16.04 -53.05 -43.51
CA ALA A 16 -16.50 -52.00 -44.45
C ALA A 16 -17.18 -52.71 -45.66
N GLY A 17 -17.74 -51.94 -46.62
CA GLY A 17 -18.31 -52.43 -47.89
C GLY A 17 -19.46 -51.51 -48.36
N VAL A 18 -19.45 -50.75 -49.47
CA VAL A 18 -18.93 -50.87 -50.85
C VAL A 18 -19.91 -51.53 -51.83
N LEU A 19 -20.51 -50.69 -52.70
CA LEU A 19 -21.05 -50.82 -54.09
C LEU A 19 -21.78 -49.47 -54.33
N GLY A 20 -21.61 -48.68 -55.40
CA GLY A 20 -21.75 -48.97 -56.84
C GLY A 20 -23.23 -48.74 -57.25
N VAL A 21 -23.64 -47.97 -58.28
CA VAL A 21 -23.01 -47.19 -59.38
C VAL A 21 -24.04 -46.05 -59.74
N GLU A 22 -23.88 -45.01 -60.59
CA GLU A 22 -22.91 -44.67 -61.65
C GLU A 22 -22.64 -43.14 -61.78
N HIS A 23 -23.23 -42.41 -62.75
CA HIS A 23 -22.83 -41.03 -63.14
C HIS A 23 -24.02 -40.09 -63.46
N GLY A 24 -23.81 -38.78 -63.28
CA GLY A 24 -24.66 -37.71 -63.80
C GLY A 24 -23.99 -36.33 -63.61
N ALA A 25 -23.50 -35.72 -64.70
CA ALA A 25 -22.63 -34.55 -64.60
C ALA A 25 -23.40 -33.23 -64.37
N GLY A 26 -23.19 -32.62 -63.20
CA GLY A 26 -23.53 -31.23 -62.91
C GLY A 26 -22.27 -30.42 -62.63
N LEU A 27 -22.19 -29.20 -63.16
CA LEU A 27 -21.05 -28.30 -62.95
C LEU A 27 -21.14 -27.66 -61.56
N GLU A 28 -20.50 -28.28 -60.56
CA GLU A 28 -20.28 -27.61 -59.27
C GLU A 28 -19.39 -26.38 -59.48
N GLN A 29 -19.93 -25.21 -59.13
CA GLN A 29 -19.10 -24.01 -58.99
C GLN A 29 -18.15 -24.21 -57.80
N PRO A 30 -16.87 -23.78 -57.89
CA PRO A 30 -15.95 -23.87 -56.77
C PRO A 30 -16.48 -23.04 -55.61
N SER A 31 -16.97 -23.71 -54.57
CA SER A 31 -17.42 -23.07 -53.33
C SER A 31 -16.29 -22.20 -52.79
N PRO A 32 -16.54 -20.90 -52.47
CA PRO A 32 -15.50 -20.04 -51.93
C PRO A 32 -14.87 -20.67 -50.67
N PRO A 33 -13.54 -20.60 -50.49
CA PRO A 33 -12.90 -21.14 -49.30
C PRO A 33 -13.55 -20.51 -48.06
N GLY A 34 -14.17 -21.35 -47.23
CA GLY A 34 -15.03 -20.89 -46.14
C GLY A 34 -14.30 -19.93 -45.21
N ARG A 35 -15.03 -18.94 -44.68
CA ARG A 35 -14.51 -17.95 -43.71
C ARG A 35 -14.19 -18.57 -42.35
N GLY A 36 -13.26 -19.52 -42.34
CA GLY A 36 -12.49 -19.87 -41.15
C GLY A 36 -11.62 -18.68 -40.77
N ASN A 37 -12.22 -17.69 -40.11
CA ASN A 37 -11.53 -16.58 -39.47
C ASN A 37 -10.61 -17.16 -38.37
N ARG A 38 -9.42 -17.61 -38.79
CA ARG A 38 -8.26 -17.77 -37.91
C ARG A 38 -7.90 -16.36 -37.47
N LEU A 39 -8.55 -15.90 -36.40
CA LEU A 39 -8.17 -14.70 -35.68
C LEU A 39 -6.75 -14.90 -35.19
N PHE A 40 -5.77 -14.41 -35.97
CA PHE A 40 -4.37 -14.42 -35.55
C PHE A 40 -4.28 -13.73 -34.18
N PRO A 41 -3.59 -14.34 -33.20
CA PRO A 41 -3.48 -13.75 -31.87
C PRO A 41 -2.90 -12.34 -31.99
N ARG A 42 -3.59 -11.38 -31.38
CA ARG A 42 -3.23 -9.96 -31.45
C ARG A 42 -1.81 -9.77 -30.93
N VAL A 43 -0.90 -9.33 -31.79
CA VAL A 43 0.49 -9.04 -31.38
C VAL A 43 0.49 -7.82 -30.45
N PRO A 44 1.12 -7.90 -29.26
CA PRO A 44 1.32 -6.76 -28.36
C PRO A 44 2.00 -5.58 -29.06
N LYS A 45 1.44 -4.37 -28.93
CA LYS A 45 1.96 -3.16 -29.57
C LYS A 45 2.77 -2.32 -28.57
N ASP A 46 3.97 -1.91 -28.98
CA ASP A 46 4.72 -0.85 -28.30
C ASP A 46 4.10 0.51 -28.64
N PHE A 47 3.72 1.27 -27.62
CA PHE A 47 3.19 2.64 -27.73
C PHE A 47 4.27 3.71 -27.54
N GLY A 48 5.54 3.32 -27.43
CA GLY A 48 6.70 4.19 -27.33
C GLY A 48 6.98 4.64 -25.89
N THR A 49 7.52 5.85 -25.77
CA THR A 49 7.85 6.46 -24.48
C THR A 49 6.78 7.46 -24.07
N PHE A 50 6.21 7.27 -22.88
CA PHE A 50 5.40 8.27 -22.20
C PHE A 50 6.32 9.13 -21.32
N ASP A 51 6.67 10.32 -21.80
CA ASP A 51 7.42 11.30 -21.01
C ASP A 51 6.48 12.13 -20.16
N VAL A 52 6.68 12.10 -18.84
CA VAL A 52 5.76 12.66 -17.85
C VAL A 52 6.30 13.95 -17.28
N ASP A 53 5.64 15.07 -17.56
CA ASP A 53 5.81 16.32 -16.81
C ASP A 53 5.43 16.06 -15.33
N CYS A 54 6.42 16.07 -14.45
CA CYS A 54 6.24 15.79 -13.03
C CYS A 54 5.74 16.98 -12.21
N ALA A 55 5.55 18.16 -12.81
CA ALA A 55 4.99 19.31 -12.10
C ALA A 55 3.57 19.03 -11.60
N GLY A 56 3.34 19.28 -10.31
CA GLY A 56 2.09 18.98 -9.61
C GLY A 56 1.76 17.48 -9.58
N ALA A 57 2.77 16.61 -9.66
CA ALA A 57 2.70 15.14 -9.58
C ALA A 57 3.93 14.56 -8.86
N GLU A 58 4.64 15.39 -8.10
CA GLU A 58 6.01 15.14 -7.66
C GLU A 58 6.17 13.86 -6.85
N GLY A 59 5.39 13.66 -5.79
CA GLY A 59 5.47 12.47 -4.94
C GLY A 59 5.19 11.16 -5.70
N ALA A 60 4.29 11.20 -6.68
CA ALA A 60 3.93 10.04 -7.52
C ALA A 60 5.05 9.72 -8.52
N CYS A 61 5.62 10.76 -9.17
CA CYS A 61 6.83 10.61 -9.96
C CYS A 61 7.98 10.03 -9.11
N ASN A 62 8.23 10.57 -7.92
CA ASN A 62 9.34 10.14 -7.07
C ASN A 62 9.22 8.68 -6.62
N ASN A 63 8.00 8.21 -6.30
CA ASN A 63 7.69 6.81 -6.00
C ASN A 63 7.97 5.88 -7.19
N ALA A 64 7.53 6.28 -8.40
CA ALA A 64 7.81 5.54 -9.63
C ALA A 64 9.32 5.50 -9.96
N CYS A 65 10.00 6.65 -9.85
CA CYS A 65 11.44 6.77 -10.08
C CYS A 65 12.26 5.91 -9.10
N TRP A 66 11.91 5.87 -7.81
CA TRP A 66 12.50 4.98 -6.82
C TRP A 66 12.35 3.51 -7.19
N ASN A 67 11.13 3.08 -7.54
CA ASN A 67 10.88 1.69 -7.92
C ASN A 67 11.70 1.28 -9.15
N ILE A 68 11.76 2.13 -10.17
CA ILE A 68 12.46 1.88 -11.42
C ILE A 68 13.98 1.91 -11.25
N ARG A 69 14.53 2.88 -10.50
CA ARG A 69 15.98 3.20 -10.51
C ARG A 69 16.75 2.68 -9.30
N CYS A 70 16.05 2.36 -8.21
CA CYS A 70 16.64 1.80 -6.99
C CYS A 70 16.21 0.34 -6.79
N LEU A 71 14.90 0.06 -6.58
CA LEU A 71 14.45 -1.32 -6.29
C LEU A 71 14.71 -2.31 -7.43
N ASN A 72 14.61 -1.83 -8.67
CA ASN A 72 14.83 -2.56 -9.91
C ASN A 72 16.09 -2.06 -10.66
N GLN A 73 17.07 -1.51 -9.95
CA GLN A 73 18.36 -1.12 -10.55
C GLN A 73 18.99 -2.31 -11.29
N GLY A 74 19.40 -2.09 -12.54
CA GLY A 74 19.99 -3.12 -13.41
C GLY A 74 18.98 -4.09 -14.06
N VAL A 75 17.68 -4.01 -13.74
CA VAL A 75 16.64 -4.81 -14.42
C VAL A 75 16.34 -4.20 -15.79
N ALA A 76 16.45 -5.01 -16.86
CA ALA A 76 16.11 -4.58 -18.21
C ALA A 76 14.60 -4.24 -18.33
N ASP A 77 14.26 -3.18 -19.07
CA ASP A 77 12.88 -2.68 -19.22
C ASP A 77 12.16 -2.38 -17.87
N ALA A 78 12.88 -2.04 -16.79
CA ALA A 78 12.29 -1.70 -15.48
C ALA A 78 11.23 -0.57 -15.52
N ASN A 79 11.29 0.32 -16.52
CA ASN A 79 10.33 1.39 -16.75
C ASN A 79 9.18 1.01 -17.70
N LYS A 80 9.06 -0.25 -18.11
CA LYS A 80 8.01 -0.74 -19.01
C LYS A 80 6.71 -1.02 -18.25
N VAL A 81 5.62 -0.48 -18.76
CA VAL A 81 4.25 -0.74 -18.29
C VAL A 81 3.53 -1.53 -19.37
N VAL A 82 3.16 -2.78 -19.07
CA VAL A 82 2.29 -3.62 -19.91
C VAL A 82 0.85 -3.45 -19.43
N TYR A 83 -0.08 -3.06 -20.30
CA TYR A 83 -1.44 -2.69 -19.92
C TYR A 83 -2.34 -3.92 -19.71
N ILE A 84 -3.15 -3.89 -18.64
CA ILE A 84 -4.20 -4.91 -18.39
C ILE A 84 -5.31 -4.92 -19.45
N GLY A 85 -5.44 -3.84 -20.24
CA GLY A 85 -6.48 -3.68 -21.25
C GLY A 85 -7.76 -3.01 -20.73
N PRO A 86 -8.60 -2.45 -21.63
CA PRO A 86 -9.83 -1.75 -21.26
C PRO A 86 -10.81 -2.65 -20.51
N ASN A 87 -11.65 -2.05 -19.68
CA ASN A 87 -12.72 -2.68 -18.90
C ASN A 87 -12.30 -3.73 -17.85
N ASN A 88 -11.01 -4.03 -17.68
CA ASN A 88 -10.49 -4.98 -16.68
C ASN A 88 -10.48 -4.43 -15.25
N LYS A 89 -11.62 -3.89 -14.77
CA LYS A 89 -11.74 -3.33 -13.41
C LYS A 89 -11.36 -4.36 -12.34
N ALA A 90 -11.79 -5.61 -12.47
CA ALA A 90 -11.46 -6.66 -11.51
C ALA A 90 -9.95 -6.95 -11.41
N GLU A 91 -9.17 -6.81 -12.49
CA GLU A 91 -7.71 -6.91 -12.42
C GLU A 91 -7.08 -5.65 -11.83
N ASN A 92 -7.64 -4.46 -12.10
CA ASN A 92 -7.20 -3.21 -11.47
C ASN A 92 -7.41 -3.24 -9.95
N ASP A 93 -8.61 -3.61 -9.50
CA ASP A 93 -8.97 -3.78 -8.09
C ASP A 93 -8.07 -4.84 -7.43
N ARG A 94 -7.87 -6.00 -8.09
CA ARG A 94 -6.91 -7.02 -7.66
C ARG A 94 -5.53 -6.40 -7.44
N ASN A 95 -5.00 -5.66 -8.42
CA ASN A 95 -3.67 -5.08 -8.33
C ASN A 95 -3.52 -4.09 -7.16
N ARG A 96 -4.57 -3.32 -6.82
CA ARG A 96 -4.61 -2.44 -5.63
C ARG A 96 -4.49 -3.22 -4.30
N PHE A 97 -5.07 -4.42 -4.23
CA PHE A 97 -4.93 -5.32 -3.08
C PHE A 97 -3.60 -6.09 -3.10
N GLU A 98 -3.09 -6.48 -4.28
CA GLU A 98 -1.81 -7.19 -4.43
C GLU A 98 -0.57 -6.27 -4.30
N SER A 99 -0.73 -4.95 -4.43
CA SER A 99 0.30 -3.96 -4.06
C SER A 99 0.33 -3.73 -2.55
N GLY A 100 -0.84 -3.86 -1.89
CA GLY A 100 -1.06 -3.50 -0.49
C GLY A 100 -1.54 -2.06 -0.29
N CYS A 101 -1.75 -1.32 -1.38
CA CYS A 101 -2.17 0.08 -1.33
C CYS A 101 -3.63 0.23 -0.85
N GLN A 102 -4.49 -0.72 -1.22
CA GLN A 102 -5.88 -0.85 -0.77
C GLN A 102 -6.03 -2.09 0.12
N THR A 103 -6.96 -2.03 1.08
CA THR A 103 -7.42 -3.17 1.89
C THR A 103 -8.95 -3.25 1.85
N ALA A 104 -9.53 -4.32 2.42
CA ALA A 104 -10.98 -4.50 2.49
C ALA A 104 -11.74 -3.33 3.16
N ASP A 105 -11.09 -2.66 4.13
CA ASP A 105 -11.71 -1.61 4.96
C ASP A 105 -11.33 -0.19 4.51
N ASN A 106 -10.07 0.05 4.11
CA ASN A 106 -9.57 1.37 3.74
C ASN A 106 -8.23 1.31 2.94
N SER A 107 -7.71 2.47 2.56
CA SER A 107 -6.30 2.69 2.20
C SER A 107 -5.37 2.43 3.39
N VAL A 108 -4.15 1.93 3.12
CA VAL A 108 -3.07 1.83 4.13
C VAL A 108 -2.70 3.21 4.70
N CYS A 109 -2.68 4.26 3.88
CA CYS A 109 -2.42 5.63 4.32
C CYS A 109 -3.57 6.24 5.15
N GLY A 110 -4.73 5.58 5.22
CA GLY A 110 -5.87 5.95 6.06
C GLY A 110 -6.09 4.99 7.24
N SER A 111 -5.05 4.30 7.71
CA SER A 111 -5.16 3.29 8.78
C SER A 111 -3.99 3.40 9.76
N TYR A 112 -4.25 3.39 11.08
CA TYR A 112 -3.17 3.31 12.08
C TYR A 112 -2.63 1.86 12.14
N PRO A 113 -1.34 1.65 12.44
CA PRO A 113 -0.29 2.63 12.74
C PRO A 113 0.31 3.32 11.50
N PHE A 114 0.01 2.83 10.30
CA PHE A 114 0.73 3.18 9.07
C PHE A 114 0.60 4.65 8.66
N SER A 115 -0.59 5.25 8.83
CA SER A 115 -0.79 6.68 8.56
C SER A 115 -0.02 7.58 9.53
N GLN A 116 0.17 7.14 10.77
CA GLN A 116 1.01 7.84 11.75
C GLN A 116 2.51 7.66 11.44
N ALA A 117 2.89 6.53 10.83
CA ALA A 117 4.28 6.18 10.55
C ALA A 117 4.83 6.83 9.26
N PHE A 118 4.08 6.80 8.15
CA PHE A 118 4.60 7.05 6.80
C PHE A 118 4.47 8.49 6.29
N TYR A 119 3.98 9.43 7.12
CA TYR A 119 4.11 10.87 6.89
C TYR A 119 4.04 11.64 8.21
N ALA A 120 4.92 12.61 8.40
CA ALA A 120 5.02 13.35 9.67
C ALA A 120 3.87 14.36 9.88
N ASP A 121 3.37 14.97 8.79
CA ASP A 121 2.37 16.04 8.89
C ASP A 121 0.94 15.49 8.95
N GLN A 122 0.52 15.14 10.17
CA GLN A 122 -0.82 14.63 10.45
C GLN A 122 -1.94 15.65 10.21
N SER A 123 -1.64 16.95 10.09
CA SER A 123 -2.63 17.98 9.73
C SER A 123 -3.12 17.91 8.28
N LYS A 124 -2.43 17.14 7.43
CA LYS A 124 -2.78 16.90 6.02
C LYS A 124 -3.35 15.50 5.76
N ALA A 125 -3.61 14.71 6.81
CA ALA A 125 -3.88 13.28 6.69
C ALA A 125 -5.04 12.93 5.74
N GLY A 126 -6.15 13.69 5.76
CA GLY A 126 -7.32 13.46 4.90
C GLY A 126 -7.08 13.72 3.42
N ASP A 127 -6.01 14.46 3.07
CA ASP A 127 -5.54 14.63 1.70
C ASP A 127 -4.57 13.49 1.26
N MET A 128 -4.20 12.54 2.12
CA MET A 128 -3.15 11.55 1.82
C MET A 128 -3.67 10.27 1.16
N ASN A 129 -3.49 10.18 -0.17
CA ASN A 129 -3.69 8.94 -0.91
C ASN A 129 -2.45 8.04 -0.85
N CYS A 130 -2.68 6.73 -0.87
CA CYS A 130 -1.62 5.78 -1.23
C CYS A 130 -1.36 5.83 -2.75
N ASP A 131 -0.11 6.07 -3.14
CA ASP A 131 0.41 5.84 -4.49
C ASP A 131 1.18 4.51 -4.55
N GLU A 132 1.23 3.90 -5.73
CA GLU A 132 1.82 2.58 -5.94
C GLU A 132 2.58 2.50 -7.27
N TRP A 133 3.77 1.89 -7.27
CA TRP A 133 4.47 1.52 -8.49
C TRP A 133 4.96 0.06 -8.46
N PRO A 134 4.74 -0.75 -9.51
CA PRO A 134 3.97 -0.45 -10.72
C PRO A 134 2.48 -0.15 -10.43
N PRO A 135 1.82 0.68 -11.27
CA PRO A 135 0.45 1.13 -11.03
C PRO A 135 -0.55 0.00 -11.30
N ALA A 136 -1.73 0.01 -10.69
CA ALA A 136 -2.73 -1.06 -10.89
C ALA A 136 -3.22 -1.27 -12.34
N VAL A 137 -2.98 -0.32 -13.27
CA VAL A 137 -3.25 -0.51 -14.71
C VAL A 137 -2.18 -1.34 -15.43
N ALA A 138 -1.04 -1.58 -14.79
CA ALA A 138 -0.01 -2.50 -15.27
C ALA A 138 -0.40 -3.96 -14.96
N GLN A 139 -0.05 -4.90 -15.84
CA GLN A 139 -0.11 -6.33 -15.52
C GLN A 139 0.90 -6.65 -14.41
N GLN A 140 0.44 -7.31 -13.35
CA GLN A 140 1.27 -7.64 -12.19
C GLN A 140 0.96 -9.05 -11.68
N PRO A 141 1.97 -9.85 -11.30
CA PRO A 141 1.74 -11.14 -10.66
C PRO A 141 1.11 -10.94 -9.25
N PRO A 142 0.40 -11.93 -8.70
CA PRO A 142 -0.09 -11.89 -7.32
C PRO A 142 1.04 -11.67 -6.30
N PHE A 143 0.71 -11.15 -5.11
CA PHE A 143 1.68 -10.75 -4.08
C PHE A 143 2.73 -11.83 -3.73
N ALA A 144 2.31 -13.10 -3.68
CA ALA A 144 3.16 -14.24 -3.39
C ALA A 144 4.19 -14.56 -4.50
N GLN A 145 3.97 -14.07 -5.72
CA GLN A 145 4.82 -14.28 -6.89
C GLN A 145 5.65 -13.02 -7.26
N LYS A 146 5.47 -11.90 -6.53
CA LYS A 146 6.23 -10.66 -6.72
C LYS A 146 7.66 -10.80 -6.19
N GLN A 147 8.64 -10.87 -7.09
CA GLN A 147 10.09 -10.88 -6.79
C GLN A 147 10.56 -9.61 -6.06
N LYS A 148 10.04 -8.45 -6.47
CA LYS A 148 10.14 -7.15 -5.80
C LYS A 148 8.73 -6.70 -5.45
N LYS A 149 8.52 -6.15 -4.25
CA LYS A 149 7.21 -5.59 -3.87
C LYS A 149 7.00 -4.25 -4.58
N ASN A 150 5.75 -3.79 -4.62
CA ASN A 150 5.46 -2.44 -5.12
C ASN A 150 6.11 -1.42 -4.18
N SER A 151 6.61 -0.32 -4.74
CA SER A 151 6.90 0.86 -3.93
C SER A 151 5.59 1.56 -3.63
N LEU A 152 5.30 1.76 -2.35
CA LEU A 152 4.15 2.52 -1.88
C LEU A 152 4.63 3.82 -1.24
N ARG A 153 3.85 4.89 -1.42
CA ARG A 153 4.09 6.18 -0.77
C ARG A 153 2.76 6.84 -0.40
N CYS A 154 2.66 7.41 0.79
CA CYS A 154 1.55 8.29 1.13
C CYS A 154 1.85 9.69 0.59
N ILE A 155 1.01 10.20 -0.30
CA ILE A 155 1.21 11.49 -0.98
C ILE A 155 -0.12 12.26 -1.10
N PRO A 156 -0.09 13.59 -1.28
CA PRO A 156 -1.29 14.38 -1.50
C PRO A 156 -2.12 13.85 -2.68
N ALA A 157 -3.43 13.74 -2.48
CA ALA A 157 -4.39 13.18 -3.43
C ALA A 157 -4.36 13.91 -4.77
N ARG A 158 -4.04 15.21 -4.77
CA ARG A 158 -3.78 16.03 -5.97
C ARG A 158 -2.59 15.52 -6.79
N GLU A 159 -1.45 15.21 -6.17
CA GLU A 159 -0.24 14.75 -6.86
C GLU A 159 -0.46 13.34 -7.45
N ASN A 160 -1.11 12.45 -6.70
CA ASN A 160 -1.52 11.12 -7.16
C ASN A 160 -2.50 11.19 -8.35
N SER A 161 -3.58 11.97 -8.20
CA SER A 161 -4.61 12.14 -9.24
C SER A 161 -4.07 12.82 -10.50
N SER A 162 -3.06 13.69 -10.36
CA SER A 162 -2.35 14.33 -11.47
C SER A 162 -1.62 13.29 -12.32
N LEU A 163 -0.80 12.42 -11.72
CA LEU A 163 -0.15 11.33 -12.46
C LEU A 163 -1.16 10.34 -13.05
N GLY A 164 -2.16 9.93 -12.24
CA GLY A 164 -3.22 9.03 -12.69
C GLY A 164 -4.00 9.55 -13.90
N SER A 165 -4.28 10.86 -13.95
CA SER A 165 -4.95 11.52 -15.09
C SER A 165 -4.03 11.61 -16.31
N LYS A 166 -2.77 12.01 -16.13
CA LYS A 166 -1.76 12.05 -17.21
C LYS A 166 -1.59 10.65 -17.85
N LEU A 167 -1.52 9.60 -17.02
CA LEU A 167 -1.42 8.20 -17.42
C LEU A 167 -2.69 7.69 -18.13
N LYS A 168 -3.87 7.99 -17.60
CA LYS A 168 -5.15 7.68 -18.26
C LYS A 168 -5.22 8.29 -19.67
N ASN A 169 -4.83 9.56 -19.80
CA ASN A 169 -4.86 10.27 -21.08
C ASN A 169 -3.91 9.63 -22.10
N PHE A 170 -2.70 9.23 -21.68
CA PHE A 170 -1.78 8.48 -22.53
C PHE A 170 -2.33 7.10 -22.92
N ILE A 171 -2.97 6.36 -22.02
CA ILE A 171 -3.57 5.06 -22.34
C ILE A 171 -4.69 5.20 -23.39
N HIS A 172 -5.52 6.24 -23.29
CA HIS A 172 -6.71 6.41 -24.14
C HIS A 172 -6.59 7.34 -25.37
N ASP A 173 -5.41 7.93 -25.64
CA ASP A 173 -5.18 8.94 -26.71
C ASP A 173 -5.98 10.25 -26.47
N GLN A 174 -6.20 10.62 -25.19
CA GLN A 174 -7.10 11.69 -24.78
C GLN A 174 -6.35 13.01 -24.45
N GLY A 175 -5.99 13.73 -25.51
CA GLY A 175 -5.33 15.04 -25.42
C GLY A 175 -3.84 14.96 -25.04
N GLY A 176 -3.13 16.10 -25.12
CA GLY A 176 -1.70 16.19 -24.88
C GLY A 176 -0.82 15.90 -26.12
N PRO A 177 0.44 16.39 -26.15
CA PRO A 177 1.31 16.33 -27.32
C PRO A 177 2.08 14.98 -27.41
N TYR A 178 1.37 13.86 -27.50
CA TYR A 178 1.98 12.53 -27.61
C TYR A 178 2.53 12.25 -29.03
N SER A 179 3.56 12.99 -29.44
CA SER A 179 4.05 13.05 -30.83
C SER A 179 4.61 11.73 -31.38
N SER A 180 5.24 10.91 -30.53
CA SER A 180 5.82 9.59 -30.87
C SER A 180 4.86 8.42 -30.63
N ARG A 181 3.67 8.68 -30.09
CA ARG A 181 2.70 7.64 -29.67
C ARG A 181 1.84 7.18 -30.87
N PRO A 182 1.72 5.87 -31.13
CA PRO A 182 0.79 5.34 -32.13
C PRO A 182 -0.66 5.69 -31.82
N LYS A 183 -1.46 6.03 -32.83
CA LYS A 183 -2.86 6.44 -32.65
C LYS A 183 -3.80 5.33 -32.15
N GLY A 184 -4.85 5.77 -31.46
CA GLY A 184 -5.91 4.95 -30.86
C GLY A 184 -5.66 4.65 -29.38
N PRO A 185 -6.69 4.18 -28.64
CA PRO A 185 -6.51 3.69 -27.28
C PRO A 185 -5.69 2.40 -27.26
N MET A 186 -4.95 2.17 -26.17
CA MET A 186 -4.30 0.89 -25.91
C MET A 186 -5.34 -0.21 -25.63
N ALA A 187 -5.04 -1.45 -26.03
CA ALA A 187 -5.77 -2.65 -25.62
C ALA A 187 -4.88 -3.56 -24.76
N ARG A 188 -5.38 -4.75 -24.38
CA ARG A 188 -4.62 -5.68 -23.52
C ARG A 188 -3.28 -6.07 -24.17
N ASP A 189 -2.27 -6.23 -23.31
CA ASP A 189 -0.90 -6.64 -23.61
C ASP A 189 -0.06 -5.58 -24.35
N ASP A 190 -0.66 -4.49 -24.85
CA ASP A 190 0.07 -3.31 -25.31
C ASP A 190 0.91 -2.71 -24.18
N PHE A 191 2.03 -2.11 -24.53
CA PHE A 191 2.97 -1.59 -23.54
C PHE A 191 3.59 -0.26 -23.97
N PHE A 192 4.10 0.48 -22.99
CA PHE A 192 4.92 1.68 -23.20
C PHE A 192 6.04 1.72 -22.15
N ARG A 193 6.98 2.65 -22.31
CA ARG A 193 8.04 2.93 -21.31
C ARG A 193 7.83 4.32 -20.71
N ILE A 194 7.98 4.47 -19.40
CA ILE A 194 7.86 5.79 -18.75
C ILE A 194 9.21 6.51 -18.66
N THR A 195 9.21 7.81 -18.92
CA THR A 195 10.27 8.76 -18.54
C THR A 195 9.67 9.96 -17.80
N PHE A 196 10.52 10.78 -17.20
CA PHE A 196 10.12 11.77 -16.20
C PHE A 196 10.80 13.12 -16.47
N ASP A 197 10.03 14.10 -16.94
CA ASP A 197 10.47 15.48 -17.06
C ASP A 197 10.33 16.18 -15.70
N VAL A 198 11.48 16.54 -15.13
CA VAL A 198 11.62 17.28 -13.87
C VAL A 198 12.07 18.73 -14.09
N SER A 199 11.92 19.26 -15.31
CA SER A 199 12.30 20.64 -15.66
C SER A 199 11.50 21.69 -14.89
N LYS A 200 10.20 21.45 -14.67
CA LYS A 200 9.25 22.32 -13.98
C LYS A 200 8.83 21.85 -12.58
N ALA A 201 9.24 20.64 -12.20
CA ALA A 201 8.89 20.03 -10.91
C ALA A 201 9.70 20.63 -9.75
N ASP A 202 9.15 20.58 -8.54
CA ASP A 202 9.93 20.83 -7.33
C ASP A 202 10.98 19.72 -7.13
N LYS A 203 12.23 20.03 -7.48
CA LYS A 203 13.36 19.09 -7.46
C LYS A 203 13.68 18.56 -6.06
N SER A 204 13.24 19.22 -4.99
CA SER A 204 13.40 18.71 -3.62
C SER A 204 12.50 17.51 -3.33
N LYS A 205 11.34 17.42 -4.02
CA LYS A 205 10.38 16.32 -3.91
C LYS A 205 10.64 15.14 -4.85
N VAL A 206 11.50 15.30 -5.86
CA VAL A 206 11.78 14.27 -6.89
C VAL A 206 13.25 13.81 -6.96
N PRO A 207 13.96 13.58 -5.83
CA PRO A 207 15.39 13.23 -5.84
C PRO A 207 15.69 12.01 -6.72
N TYR A 208 14.85 10.96 -6.70
CA TYR A 208 15.07 9.74 -7.46
C TYR A 208 14.83 9.92 -8.97
N CYS A 209 14.12 10.97 -9.39
CA CYS A 209 13.87 11.25 -10.80
C CYS A 209 15.04 11.95 -11.51
N THR A 210 16.11 12.31 -10.81
CA THR A 210 17.39 12.71 -11.43
C THR A 210 18.05 11.52 -12.17
N ILE A 211 18.63 11.75 -13.36
CA ILE A 211 19.08 10.69 -14.28
C ILE A 211 20.11 9.73 -13.66
N ARG A 212 20.88 10.22 -12.69
CA ARG A 212 21.60 9.39 -11.72
C ARG A 212 21.21 9.89 -10.32
N PRO A 213 20.37 9.17 -9.56
CA PRO A 213 20.11 9.55 -8.17
C PRO A 213 21.43 9.47 -7.40
N SER A 214 21.74 10.51 -6.62
CA SER A 214 23.01 10.60 -5.87
C SER A 214 23.16 9.54 -4.78
N SER A 215 22.03 9.01 -4.29
CA SER A 215 21.95 7.77 -3.52
C SER A 215 20.61 7.08 -3.77
N CYS A 216 20.57 5.78 -3.50
CA CYS A 216 19.34 5.01 -3.31
C CYS A 216 19.01 4.79 -1.82
N THR A 217 19.56 5.61 -0.92
CA THR A 217 19.00 5.78 0.44
C THR A 217 17.58 6.34 0.33
N GLN A 218 16.61 5.74 1.03
CA GLN A 218 15.22 6.18 0.99
C GLN A 218 15.01 7.54 1.70
N ASP A 219 13.93 8.27 1.38
CA ASP A 219 13.70 9.64 1.87
C ASP A 219 12.82 9.71 3.13
N GLY A 220 12.47 8.55 3.70
CA GLY A 220 11.61 8.42 4.88
C GLY A 220 10.12 8.28 4.56
N TYR A 221 9.77 7.99 3.30
CA TYR A 221 8.37 7.86 2.85
C TYR A 221 8.09 6.63 1.98
N GLN A 222 9.10 5.86 1.53
CA GLN A 222 8.87 4.64 0.74
C GLN A 222 8.62 3.44 1.64
N PHE A 223 7.48 2.77 1.46
CA PHE A 223 7.13 1.56 2.18
C PHE A 223 6.64 0.46 1.24
N GLU A 224 6.55 -0.76 1.76
CA GLU A 224 6.01 -1.91 1.03
C GLU A 224 5.18 -2.81 1.94
N MET A 225 4.25 -3.56 1.35
CA MET A 225 3.60 -4.66 2.05
C MET A 225 4.57 -5.86 2.13
N ARG A 226 4.89 -6.28 3.34
CA ARG A 226 5.78 -7.41 3.67
C ARG A 226 5.01 -8.72 3.80
N LYS A 227 3.78 -8.64 4.33
CA LYS A 227 2.85 -9.77 4.50
C LYS A 227 1.46 -9.32 4.05
N LYS A 228 0.74 -10.19 3.34
CA LYS A 228 -0.67 -9.99 2.96
C LYS A 228 -1.55 -10.98 3.73
N ALA A 229 -2.60 -10.50 4.40
CA ALA A 229 -3.47 -11.32 5.24
C ALA A 229 -4.35 -12.29 4.45
N ASN A 230 -5.02 -11.78 3.42
CA ASN A 230 -6.05 -12.48 2.64
C ASN A 230 -6.13 -11.86 1.23
N GLN A 231 -7.07 -12.33 0.39
CA GLN A 231 -7.21 -11.86 -1.00
C GLN A 231 -7.39 -10.33 -1.12
N ASN A 232 -8.17 -9.71 -0.24
CA ASN A 232 -8.49 -8.28 -0.24
C ASN A 232 -7.61 -7.47 0.73
N GLY A 233 -6.65 -8.12 1.40
CA GLY A 233 -5.91 -7.52 2.51
C GLY A 233 -6.79 -7.19 3.72
N LYS A 234 -6.16 -6.72 4.81
CA LYS A 234 -6.85 -6.29 6.04
C LYS A 234 -5.91 -5.42 6.87
N ILE A 235 -6.45 -4.35 7.46
CA ILE A 235 -5.82 -3.62 8.59
C ILE A 235 -6.94 -3.40 9.62
N SER A 236 -6.78 -3.99 10.79
CA SER A 236 -7.74 -3.88 11.91
C SER A 236 -7.51 -2.60 12.71
N ALA A 237 -8.47 -2.29 13.58
CA ALA A 237 -8.31 -1.27 14.62
C ALA A 237 -8.83 -1.80 15.97
N PRO A 238 -7.97 -2.14 16.94
CA PRO A 238 -6.50 -2.15 16.88
C PRO A 238 -5.92 -3.05 15.78
N TYR A 239 -4.74 -2.67 15.28
CA TYR A 239 -4.01 -3.40 14.26
C TYR A 239 -3.47 -4.72 14.82
N ASN A 240 -3.52 -5.78 14.02
CA ASN A 240 -3.11 -7.13 14.41
C ASN A 240 -2.19 -7.75 13.34
N HIS A 241 -0.88 -7.47 13.40
CA HIS A 241 0.19 -8.04 12.55
C HIS A 241 0.09 -9.56 12.35
N ALA A 242 -0.40 -10.30 13.36
CA ALA A 242 -0.63 -11.74 13.25
C ALA A 242 -1.68 -12.11 12.17
N THR A 243 -2.76 -11.34 12.02
CA THR A 243 -3.89 -11.61 11.09
C THR A 243 -4.12 -10.56 9.99
N ASP A 244 -3.38 -9.46 10.02
CA ASP A 244 -3.47 -8.32 9.09
C ASP A 244 -2.31 -8.29 8.09
N ASN A 245 -2.38 -7.33 7.15
CA ASN A 245 -1.27 -6.98 6.29
C ASN A 245 -0.16 -6.31 7.12
N ALA A 246 1.07 -6.80 7.02
CA ALA A 246 2.24 -6.15 7.60
C ALA A 246 2.99 -5.34 6.54
N TYR A 247 3.52 -4.18 6.93
CA TYR A 247 4.23 -3.25 6.06
C TYR A 247 5.53 -2.80 6.74
N SER A 248 6.56 -2.50 5.95
CA SER A 248 7.81 -1.90 6.42
C SER A 248 8.23 -0.74 5.53
N TYR A 249 9.09 0.11 6.04
CA TYR A 249 9.93 0.97 5.19
C TYR A 249 10.77 0.10 4.23
N GLN A 250 10.97 0.58 3.00
CA GLN A 250 11.85 -0.07 2.02
C GLN A 250 13.31 0.26 2.29
N ASP A 251 14.20 -0.72 2.16
CA ASP A 251 15.66 -0.57 2.35
C ASP A 251 16.08 0.05 3.70
N GLY A 252 15.26 -0.14 4.74
CA GLY A 252 15.51 0.33 6.11
C GLY A 252 15.86 -0.80 7.08
N PRO A 253 16.37 -0.48 8.29
CA PRO A 253 16.69 -1.46 9.34
C PRO A 253 15.45 -1.99 10.10
N TRP A 254 14.26 -1.57 9.69
CA TRP A 254 12.98 -1.89 10.32
C TRP A 254 12.34 -3.11 9.64
N LYS A 255 11.98 -4.12 10.43
CA LYS A 255 11.40 -5.38 9.93
C LYS A 255 9.93 -5.22 9.55
N ASP A 256 9.13 -4.62 10.42
CA ASP A 256 7.71 -4.30 10.23
C ASP A 256 7.31 -3.09 11.09
N VAL A 257 6.26 -2.38 10.66
CA VAL A 257 5.58 -1.37 11.46
C VAL A 257 4.51 -2.02 12.34
N LEU A 258 4.49 -1.61 13.60
CA LEU A 258 3.66 -2.11 14.68
C LEU A 258 2.83 -0.98 15.29
N GLN A 259 1.74 -1.35 15.96
CA GLN A 259 1.02 -0.46 16.86
C GLN A 259 1.49 -0.73 18.29
N CYS A 260 1.94 0.31 18.97
CA CYS A 260 2.19 0.30 20.41
C CYS A 260 1.12 1.16 21.10
N SER A 261 0.94 0.94 22.40
CA SER A 261 0.13 1.84 23.23
C SER A 261 0.66 2.01 24.65
N VAL A 262 0.24 3.12 25.25
CA VAL A 262 0.40 3.42 26.67
C VAL A 262 -0.98 3.61 27.29
N GLU A 263 -1.26 2.89 28.37
CA GLU A 263 -2.38 3.15 29.29
C GLU A 263 -1.80 3.77 30.56
N LEU A 264 -2.37 4.88 31.05
CA LEU A 264 -1.98 5.51 32.31
C LEU A 264 -3.16 6.17 33.03
N THR A 265 -3.00 6.40 34.34
CA THR A 265 -3.85 7.27 35.15
C THR A 265 -3.12 8.59 35.39
N ARG A 266 -3.68 9.72 34.97
CA ARG A 266 -3.26 11.03 35.51
C ARG A 266 -4.00 11.27 36.82
N ASP A 267 -3.27 11.53 37.91
CA ASP A 267 -3.83 11.94 39.20
C ASP A 267 -3.33 13.33 39.58
N GLY A 268 -4.27 14.27 39.67
CA GLY A 268 -4.04 15.69 39.87
C GLY A 268 -3.11 16.33 38.83
N ASP A 269 -2.38 17.35 39.26
CA ASP A 269 -1.48 18.11 38.39
C ASP A 269 -0.21 17.33 38.03
N ASN A 270 0.34 16.55 38.96
CA ASN A 270 1.77 16.18 38.95
C ASN A 270 2.05 14.70 38.67
N THR A 271 1.09 13.77 38.83
CA THR A 271 1.39 12.33 38.84
C THR A 271 0.75 11.61 37.65
N PHE A 272 1.54 10.75 37.02
CA PHE A 272 1.11 9.78 36.01
C PHE A 272 1.38 8.38 36.56
N GLY A 273 0.33 7.67 36.97
CA GLY A 273 0.35 6.34 37.58
C GLY A 273 -0.20 5.23 36.68
N ASP A 274 -0.29 4.02 37.25
CA ASP A 274 -0.87 2.81 36.65
C ASP A 274 -0.40 2.44 35.23
N MET A 275 0.83 2.84 34.90
CA MET A 275 1.36 2.77 33.54
C MET A 275 1.51 1.33 33.03
N LYS A 276 0.81 1.01 31.95
CA LYS A 276 0.99 -0.22 31.16
C LYS A 276 1.48 0.15 29.77
N LEU A 277 2.46 -0.60 29.27
CA LEU A 277 2.97 -0.46 27.92
C LEU A 277 2.69 -1.74 27.13
N PHE A 278 2.11 -1.56 25.95
CA PHE A 278 1.79 -2.65 25.03
C PHE A 278 2.54 -2.47 23.72
N ASN A 279 3.08 -3.56 23.18
CA ASN A 279 3.40 -3.68 21.76
C ASN A 279 2.49 -4.75 21.16
N HIS A 280 2.09 -4.57 19.89
CA HIS A 280 1.15 -5.51 19.30
C HIS A 280 1.71 -6.96 19.24
N LEU A 281 3.01 -7.16 19.00
CA LEU A 281 3.60 -8.49 18.80
C LEU A 281 3.38 -9.51 19.94
N ASN A 282 3.01 -9.07 21.15
CA ASN A 282 2.86 -9.96 22.32
C ASN A 282 1.41 -10.12 22.84
N ASP A 283 0.44 -9.34 22.36
CA ASP A 283 -0.97 -9.29 22.84
C ASP A 283 -1.12 -9.20 24.40
N LYS A 284 -0.12 -8.66 25.11
CA LYS A 284 0.00 -8.66 26.59
C LYS A 284 0.74 -7.40 27.08
N ASP A 285 0.60 -7.09 28.38
CA ASP A 285 1.46 -6.14 29.10
C ASP A 285 2.94 -6.45 28.81
N VAL A 286 3.65 -5.59 28.07
CA VAL A 286 5.10 -5.74 27.81
C VAL A 286 5.90 -5.27 29.02
N SER A 287 5.40 -4.22 29.68
CA SER A 287 5.82 -3.83 31.01
C SER A 287 4.68 -3.15 31.78
N ARG A 288 4.78 -3.21 33.11
CA ARG A 288 4.15 -2.25 34.00
C ARG A 288 5.25 -1.34 34.52
N SER A 289 5.14 -0.04 34.27
CA SER A 289 6.08 0.93 34.82
C SER A 289 5.57 1.45 36.16
N SER A 290 6.49 1.76 37.06
CA SER A 290 6.17 2.59 38.22
C SER A 290 5.66 3.96 37.76
N SER A 291 4.78 4.56 38.57
CA SER A 291 4.32 5.93 38.37
C SER A 291 5.48 6.91 38.23
N CYS A 292 5.38 7.84 37.28
CA CYS A 292 6.27 9.01 37.23
C CYS A 292 5.54 10.24 37.78
N SER A 293 6.29 11.23 38.27
CA SER A 293 5.71 12.51 38.73
C SER A 293 6.56 13.70 38.31
N VAL A 294 5.92 14.69 37.70
CA VAL A 294 6.51 15.95 37.26
C VAL A 294 6.03 17.07 38.18
N GLN A 295 6.87 17.46 39.13
CA GLN A 295 6.52 18.41 40.19
C GLN A 295 6.44 19.87 39.71
N SER A 296 7.18 20.22 38.65
CA SER A 296 7.12 21.53 37.99
C SER A 296 5.82 21.71 37.20
N ALA A 297 5.46 22.96 36.86
CA ALA A 297 4.27 23.25 36.05
C ALA A 297 4.30 22.59 34.66
N THR A 298 5.50 22.43 34.10
CA THR A 298 5.79 21.68 32.88
C THR A 298 7.05 20.83 33.07
N GLY A 299 7.19 19.74 32.33
CA GLY A 299 8.40 18.89 32.34
C GLY A 299 8.11 17.44 31.95
N ASP A 300 9.17 16.65 31.85
CA ASP A 300 9.15 15.34 31.21
C ASP A 300 9.48 14.19 32.18
N CYS A 301 9.02 12.98 31.85
CA CYS A 301 9.48 11.74 32.44
C CYS A 301 9.68 10.64 31.38
N GLU A 302 10.67 9.75 31.59
CA GLU A 302 10.85 8.55 30.74
C GLU A 302 10.11 7.34 31.31
N VAL A 303 9.36 6.65 30.47
CA VAL A 303 8.72 5.36 30.77
C VAL A 303 9.45 4.25 30.02
N LYS A 304 9.92 3.24 30.76
CA LYS A 304 10.77 2.15 30.23
C LYS A 304 9.97 0.85 30.05
N GLY A 305 10.36 0.05 29.07
CA GLY A 305 9.80 -1.28 28.81
C GLY A 305 9.27 -1.51 27.39
N LEU A 306 9.14 -0.45 26.59
CA LEU A 306 9.18 -0.56 25.14
C LEU A 306 10.65 -0.65 24.65
N PRO A 307 10.90 -1.05 23.38
CA PRO A 307 12.25 -1.14 22.82
C PRO A 307 13.09 0.13 22.92
N ASN A 308 12.42 1.29 22.98
CA ASN A 308 13.00 2.58 23.33
C ASN A 308 12.16 3.19 24.48
N PRO A 309 12.69 4.11 25.30
CA PRO A 309 11.89 4.84 26.27
C PRO A 309 10.79 5.65 25.57
N LEU A 310 9.63 5.74 26.21
CA LEU A 310 8.56 6.70 25.87
C LEU A 310 8.71 7.91 26.79
N THR A 311 8.86 9.10 26.23
CA THR A 311 8.81 10.34 27.01
C THR A 311 7.36 10.80 27.17
N ILE A 312 6.98 11.18 28.39
CA ILE A 312 5.67 11.78 28.71
C ILE A 312 5.92 13.18 29.27
N SER A 313 5.25 14.16 28.67
CA SER A 313 5.43 15.59 28.96
C SER A 313 4.18 16.17 29.63
N LYS A 314 4.33 16.69 30.84
CA LYS A 314 3.32 17.55 31.47
C LYS A 314 3.35 18.91 30.80
N THR A 315 2.23 19.32 30.18
CA THR A 315 2.10 20.65 29.53
C THR A 315 1.30 21.67 30.37
N GLY A 316 0.94 21.33 31.61
CA GLY A 316 0.15 22.17 32.50
C GLY A 316 -0.54 21.39 33.63
N GLY A 317 -1.50 22.03 34.31
CA GLY A 317 -2.29 21.42 35.39
C GLY A 317 -3.30 20.37 34.92
N PHE A 318 -4.09 19.83 35.84
CA PHE A 318 -5.13 18.84 35.56
C PHE A 318 -6.12 19.34 34.49
N GLY A 319 -6.56 18.44 33.61
CA GLY A 319 -7.40 18.79 32.48
C GLY A 319 -6.68 19.41 31.28
N THR A 320 -5.41 19.83 31.38
CA THR A 320 -4.61 20.08 30.16
C THR A 320 -4.24 18.78 29.47
N LYS A 321 -3.95 18.87 28.17
CA LYS A 321 -3.31 17.79 27.43
C LYS A 321 -2.01 17.31 28.07
N ILE A 322 -1.65 16.07 27.72
CA ILE A 322 -0.41 15.40 28.07
C ILE A 322 0.37 15.18 26.77
N GLY A 323 1.62 15.62 26.70
CA GLY A 323 2.49 15.37 25.55
C GLY A 323 3.13 13.99 25.64
N PHE A 324 3.46 13.42 24.49
CA PHE A 324 4.12 12.13 24.34
C PHE A 324 5.15 12.20 23.22
N HIS A 325 6.29 11.55 23.40
CA HIS A 325 7.29 11.40 22.36
C HIS A 325 7.90 9.99 22.40
N TYR A 326 7.85 9.32 21.25
CA TYR A 326 8.60 8.09 21.01
C TYR A 326 9.73 8.41 20.01
N PRO A 327 10.97 7.94 20.23
CA PRO A 327 12.11 8.35 19.40
C PRO A 327 12.30 7.49 18.13
N ASN A 328 11.64 6.34 18.01
CA ASN A 328 11.82 5.43 16.86
C ASN A 328 10.53 4.64 16.47
N PRO A 329 9.70 5.15 15.54
CA PRO A 329 9.88 6.39 14.78
C PRO A 329 9.91 7.61 15.69
N ASN A 330 10.65 8.64 15.27
CA ASN A 330 10.58 9.98 15.85
C ASN A 330 9.15 10.52 15.64
N PHE A 331 8.30 10.30 16.63
CA PHE A 331 6.87 10.57 16.57
C PHE A 331 6.45 11.22 17.90
N SER A 332 5.98 12.46 17.80
CA SER A 332 5.52 13.26 18.93
C SER A 332 4.05 13.59 18.75
N TRP A 333 3.28 13.44 19.83
CA TRP A 333 1.85 13.73 19.85
C TRP A 333 1.44 14.21 21.25
N ASP A 334 0.16 14.45 21.43
CA ASP A 334 -0.44 14.72 22.74
C ASP A 334 -1.80 14.01 22.88
N SER A 335 -2.36 14.01 24.09
CA SER A 335 -3.64 13.37 24.42
C SER A 335 -4.85 13.93 23.66
N GLU A 336 -4.69 15.03 22.92
CA GLU A 336 -5.73 15.62 22.05
C GLU A 336 -5.45 15.39 20.56
N SER A 337 -4.28 14.86 20.19
CA SER A 337 -3.83 14.78 18.81
C SER A 337 -4.75 13.95 17.93
N THR A 338 -4.91 14.41 16.69
CA THR A 338 -5.75 13.79 15.66
C THR A 338 -4.97 13.59 14.37
N GLY A 339 -5.43 12.62 13.58
CA GLY A 339 -4.96 12.35 12.22
C GLY A 339 -5.86 11.32 11.55
N ASP A 340 -6.05 11.45 10.25
CA ASP A 340 -7.30 11.05 9.59
C ASP A 340 -7.39 9.55 9.21
N GLY A 341 -6.67 8.71 9.94
CA GLY A 341 -6.69 7.25 9.82
C GLY A 341 -7.70 6.55 10.74
N LYS A 342 -8.13 5.36 10.34
CA LYS A 342 -8.91 4.44 11.18
C LYS A 342 -8.03 3.90 12.31
N GLY A 343 -8.40 4.21 13.56
CA GLY A 343 -7.67 3.81 14.77
C GLY A 343 -8.57 3.24 15.87
N PRO A 344 -7.99 2.76 16.98
CA PRO A 344 -8.76 2.15 18.08
C PRO A 344 -9.81 3.07 18.71
N ALA A 345 -9.53 4.38 18.79
CA ALA A 345 -10.48 5.38 19.25
C ALA A 345 -11.70 5.51 18.31
N THR A 346 -11.50 5.35 16.98
CA THR A 346 -12.57 5.39 15.98
C THR A 346 -13.64 4.33 16.25
N ASN A 347 -13.24 3.11 16.63
CA ASN A 347 -14.16 2.03 16.98
C ASN A 347 -14.84 2.23 18.35
N ALA A 348 -14.38 3.19 19.16
CA ALA A 348 -15.01 3.64 20.41
C ALA A 348 -15.86 4.92 20.23
N GLY A 349 -16.16 5.32 18.99
CA GLY A 349 -16.95 6.53 18.71
C GLY A 349 -16.18 7.85 18.79
N GLN A 350 -14.85 7.80 18.98
CA GLN A 350 -13.94 8.94 18.97
C GLN A 350 -13.08 8.90 17.69
N PRO A 351 -13.63 9.23 16.50
CA PRO A 351 -12.92 9.12 15.24
C PRO A 351 -11.67 10.02 15.23
N LEU A 352 -10.63 9.52 14.55
CA LEU A 352 -9.39 10.24 14.22
C LEU A 352 -8.51 10.64 15.41
N ARG A 353 -8.85 10.31 16.66
CA ARG A 353 -8.02 10.58 17.86
C ARG A 353 -6.91 9.54 18.03
N PHE A 354 -5.71 10.01 18.39
CA PHE A 354 -4.59 9.13 18.77
C PHE A 354 -4.72 8.57 20.19
N CYS A 355 -5.61 9.14 21.01
CA CYS A 355 -5.84 8.74 22.39
C CYS A 355 -7.32 8.73 22.75
N LYS A 356 -7.73 7.81 23.63
CA LYS A 356 -8.93 7.97 24.47
C LYS A 356 -8.54 8.68 25.76
N VAL A 357 -9.41 9.55 26.25
CA VAL A 357 -9.27 10.24 27.54
C VAL A 357 -10.61 10.16 28.27
N ASP A 358 -10.64 9.44 29.38
CA ASP A 358 -11.85 9.19 30.18
C ASP A 358 -11.68 9.78 31.59
N SER A 359 -12.66 10.55 32.08
CA SER A 359 -12.65 11.03 33.47
C SER A 359 -13.04 9.92 34.43
N ILE A 360 -12.12 9.52 35.32
CA ILE A 360 -12.41 8.61 36.44
C ILE A 360 -13.09 9.39 37.58
N SER A 361 -12.59 10.60 37.85
CA SER A 361 -13.09 11.47 38.93
C SER A 361 -12.86 12.95 38.60
N LYS A 362 -13.13 13.84 39.56
CA LYS A 362 -12.80 15.28 39.46
C LYS A 362 -11.30 15.57 39.46
N THR A 363 -10.45 14.62 39.84
CA THR A 363 -8.98 14.77 39.90
C THR A 363 -8.22 13.68 39.15
N GLN A 364 -8.91 12.67 38.61
CA GLN A 364 -8.30 11.53 37.93
C GLN A 364 -8.83 11.35 36.50
N GLN A 365 -7.92 11.18 35.55
CA GLN A 365 -8.20 10.86 34.15
C GLN A 365 -7.47 9.58 33.76
N LYS A 366 -8.18 8.66 33.09
CA LYS A 366 -7.54 7.56 32.36
C LYS A 366 -7.18 8.03 30.96
N VAL A 367 -5.99 7.68 30.49
CA VAL A 367 -5.53 7.99 29.13
C VAL A 367 -4.98 6.70 28.50
N GLU A 368 -5.45 6.40 27.29
CA GLU A 368 -4.96 5.29 26.47
C GLU A 368 -4.59 5.84 25.08
N CYS A 369 -3.31 5.83 24.72
CA CYS A 369 -2.79 6.39 23.46
C CYS A 369 -2.14 5.32 22.58
N TRP A 370 -2.37 5.38 21.26
CA TRP A 370 -1.75 4.49 20.26
C TRP A 370 -0.84 5.24 19.30
N PHE A 371 0.31 4.64 19.01
CA PHE A 371 1.36 5.23 18.20
C PHE A 371 2.09 4.16 17.38
N PRO A 372 2.75 4.55 16.28
CA PRO A 372 3.58 3.64 15.50
C PRO A 372 4.86 3.31 16.26
N CYS A 373 5.28 2.05 16.17
CA CYS A 373 6.57 1.57 16.65
C CYS A 373 7.14 0.56 15.65
N PHE A 374 8.44 0.29 15.69
CA PHE A 374 9.09 -0.67 14.78
C PHE A 374 9.65 -1.87 15.52
N GLU A 375 9.57 -3.03 14.90
CA GLU A 375 10.50 -4.11 15.19
C GLU A 375 11.79 -3.86 14.38
N THR A 376 12.95 -3.89 15.03
CA THR A 376 14.24 -3.86 14.32
C THR A 376 14.52 -5.19 13.63
N ALA A 377 15.40 -5.18 12.63
CA ALA A 377 15.95 -6.41 12.04
C ALA A 377 16.65 -7.34 13.05
N SER A 378 16.92 -6.87 14.29
CA SER A 378 17.48 -7.67 15.39
C SER A 378 16.45 -8.36 16.29
N GLY A 379 15.15 -8.21 16.02
CA GLY A 379 14.07 -8.74 16.86
C GLY A 379 13.89 -8.00 18.20
N LYS A 380 14.43 -6.77 18.29
CA LYS A 380 14.22 -5.81 19.38
C LYS A 380 13.29 -4.71 18.90
#